data_AF-H8YY77-F1
#
_entry.id   AF-H8YY77-F1
#
_cell.length_a   1.000
_cell.length_b   1.000
_cell.length_c   1.000
_cell.angle_alpha   90.00
_cell.angle_beta   90.00
_cell.angle_gamma   90.00
#
_symmetry.space_group_name_H-M   'P 1'
#
loop_
_entity.id
_entity.type
_entity.pdbx_description
1 polymer ?
#
loop_
_entity_poly.entity_id
_entity_poly.type
_entity_poly.pdbx_seq_one_letter_code
_entity_poly.pdbx_strand_id
1 'polypeptide(L)' 'MSNDCWNKDLQCRWQSWRVVGDRHLALDLPDMNCCDMGGAIKIAQYLYPDVDKIDTFSGGQPDTKYRFDHDGSEWKAFI' A
#
# COMPACT_ATOMS: atom_id res chain seq x y z
N MET A 1 -9.45 20.13 -3.99
CA MET A 1 -9.75 19.54 -2.67
C MET A 1 -9.22 18.12 -2.73
N SER A 2 -8.24 17.76 -1.90
CA SER A 2 -7.87 16.35 -1.74
C SER A 2 -9.03 15.66 -1.04
N ASN A 3 -9.52 14.55 -1.60
CA ASN A 3 -10.49 13.67 -0.92
C ASN A 3 -9.72 12.65 -0.08
N ASP A 4 -8.92 13.15 0.86
CA ASP A 4 -8.17 12.29 1.78
C ASP A 4 -8.97 11.98 3.04
N CYS A 5 -8.94 10.72 3.49
CA CYS A 5 -9.63 10.29 4.70
C CYS A 5 -8.67 9.56 5.64
N TRP A 6 -8.88 9.70 6.95
CA TRP A 6 -8.10 8.93 7.92
C TRP A 6 -8.47 7.45 7.84
N ASN A 7 -7.48 6.58 7.66
CA ASN A 7 -7.67 5.14 7.69
C ASN A 7 -6.97 4.54 8.92
N LYS A 8 -7.77 3.92 9.80
CA LYS A 8 -7.27 3.31 11.05
C LYS A 8 -6.35 2.12 10.83
N ASP A 9 -6.46 1.41 9.72
CA ASP A 9 -5.59 0.27 9.45
C ASP A 9 -4.24 0.78 8.96
N LEU A 10 -4.21 1.77 8.05
CA LEU A 10 -2.96 2.41 7.62
C LEU A 10 -2.28 3.27 8.69
N GLN A 11 -2.99 3.70 9.74
CA GLN A 11 -2.52 4.71 10.70
C GLN A 11 -2.09 6.02 10.03
N CYS A 12 -2.66 6.33 8.85
CA CYS A 12 -2.38 7.56 8.11
C CYS A 12 -3.59 7.98 7.27
N ARG A 13 -3.45 9.09 6.54
CA ARG A 13 -4.45 9.48 5.55
C ARG A 13 -4.31 8.63 4.28
N TRP A 14 -5.44 8.23 3.72
CA TRP A 14 -5.57 7.52 2.46
C TRP A 14 -6.09 8.48 1.39
N GLN A 15 -5.53 8.44 0.18
CA GLN A 15 -6.04 9.21 -0.95
C GLN A 15 -6.68 8.32 -2.02
N SER A 16 -5.93 7.36 -2.57
CA SER A 16 -6.44 6.47 -3.63
C SER A 16 -5.67 5.15 -3.71
N TRP A 17 -6.11 4.27 -4.60
CA TRP A 17 -5.40 3.06 -4.99
C TRP A 17 -5.57 2.82 -6.48
N ARG A 18 -4.68 2.03 -7.06
CA ARG A 18 -4.74 1.63 -8.47
C ARG A 18 -4.10 0.26 -8.69
N VAL A 19 -4.67 -0.50 -9.63
CA VAL A 19 -4.04 -1.72 -10.15
C VAL A 19 -2.98 -1.30 -11.16
N VAL A 20 -1.73 -1.67 -10.89
CA VAL A 20 -0.57 -1.33 -11.74
C VAL A 20 -0.10 -2.49 -12.60
N GLY A 21 -0.49 -3.72 -12.24
CA GLY A 21 -0.19 -4.92 -13.01
C GLY A 21 -0.86 -6.15 -12.40
N ASP A 22 -0.47 -7.32 -12.91
CA ASP A 22 -0.93 -8.58 -12.35
C ASP A 22 -0.48 -8.72 -10.90
N ARG A 23 -1.45 -8.95 -10.00
CA ARG A 23 -1.23 -9.09 -8.55
C ARG A 23 -0.48 -7.92 -7.91
N HIS A 24 -0.54 -6.73 -8.51
CA HIS A 24 0.22 -5.56 -8.12
C HIS A 24 -0.70 -4.35 -7.92
N LEU A 25 -0.71 -3.83 -6.69
CA LEU A 25 -1.42 -2.61 -6.31
C LEU A 25 -0.44 -1.47 -6.00
N ALA A 26 -0.89 -0.25 -6.26
CA ALA A 26 -0.28 0.95 -5.71
C ALA A 26 -1.26 1.64 -4.75
N LEU A 27 -0.76 2.07 -3.59
CA LEU A 27 -1.49 2.84 -2.60
C LEU A 27 -0.98 4.28 -2.61
N ASP A 28 -1.86 5.23 -2.89
CA ASP A 28 -1.52 6.66 -2.91
C ASP A 28 -1.94 7.30 -1.59
N LEU A 29 -0.96 7.86 -0.89
CA LEU A 29 -1.09 8.59 0.36
C LEU A 29 -0.86 10.09 0.10
N PRO A 30 -1.51 10.98 0.87
CA PRO A 30 -1.18 12.40 0.83
C PRO A 30 0.27 12.65 1.25
N ASP A 31 0.80 13.82 0.89
CA ASP A 31 2.17 14.22 1.21
C ASP A 31 2.48 14.10 2.72
N MET A 32 3.74 13.78 3.03
CA MET A 32 4.26 13.54 4.39
C MET A 32 3.51 12.47 5.21
N ASN A 33 2.83 11.51 4.56
CA ASN A 33 2.27 10.35 5.25
C ASN A 33 3.16 9.13 5.06
N CYS A 34 3.36 8.37 6.14
CA CYS A 34 3.87 7.01 6.12
C CYS A 34 2.76 6.08 6.62
N CYS A 35 2.57 4.94 5.97
CA CYS A 35 1.56 3.97 6.39
C CYS A 35 2.17 2.85 7.23
N ASP A 36 1.37 2.30 8.14
CA ASP A 36 1.65 1.02 8.78
C ASP A 36 1.69 -0.12 7.74
N MET A 37 2.73 -0.95 7.79
CA MET A 37 2.92 -2.07 6.86
C MET A 37 1.78 -3.09 6.94
N GLY A 38 1.36 -3.46 8.15
CA GLY A 38 0.27 -4.42 8.35
C GLY A 38 -1.06 -3.87 7.82
N GLY A 39 -1.30 -2.58 8.03
CA GLY A 39 -2.39 -1.82 7.44
C GLY A 39 -2.39 -1.86 5.92
N ALA A 40 -1.25 -1.54 5.31
CA ALA A 40 -1.08 -1.53 3.85
C ALA A 40 -1.37 -2.90 3.24
N ILE A 41 -0.81 -3.97 3.81
CA ILE A 41 -1.03 -5.35 3.38
C ILE A 41 -2.51 -5.73 3.51
N LYS A 42 -3.11 -5.46 4.68
CA LYS A 42 -4.51 -5.80 4.95
C LYS A 42 -5.46 -5.14 3.94
N ILE A 43 -5.25 -3.85 3.66
CA ILE A 43 -6.12 -3.16 2.70
C ILE A 43 -5.85 -3.63 1.28
N ALA A 44 -4.59 -3.85 0.90
CA ALA A 44 -4.26 -4.35 -0.42
C ALA A 44 -4.93 -5.72 -0.69
N GLN A 45 -4.86 -6.64 0.28
CA GLN A 45 -5.52 -7.96 0.17
C GLN A 45 -7.04 -7.85 0.17
N TYR A 46 -7.62 -6.86 0.87
CA TYR A 46 -9.06 -6.62 0.81
C TYR A 46 -9.50 -6.12 -0.58
N LEU A 47 -8.71 -5.25 -1.22
CA LEU A 47 -9.01 -4.67 -2.53
C LEU A 47 -8.71 -5.64 -3.68
N TYR A 48 -7.63 -6.42 -3.56
CA TYR A 48 -7.19 -7.41 -4.54
C TYR A 48 -6.67 -8.66 -3.80
N PRO A 49 -7.51 -9.69 -3.60
CA PRO A 49 -7.19 -10.85 -2.77
C PRO A 49 -5.88 -11.58 -3.12
N ASP A 50 -5.51 -11.60 -4.39
CA ASP A 50 -4.31 -12.29 -4.88
C ASP A 50 -3.06 -11.40 -4.92
N VAL A 51 -3.12 -10.17 -4.41
CA VAL A 51 -2.00 -9.23 -4.43
C VAL A 51 -0.73 -9.84 -3.80
N ASP A 52 0.38 -9.70 -4.50
CA ASP A 52 1.71 -10.10 -4.03
C ASP A 52 2.72 -8.94 -4.06
N LYS A 53 2.34 -7.80 -4.65
CA LYS A 53 3.16 -6.58 -4.73
C LYS A 53 2.33 -5.35 -4.38
N ILE A 54 2.90 -4.49 -3.55
CA ILE A 54 2.29 -3.23 -3.12
C ILE A 54 3.35 -2.15 -3.24
N ASP A 55 3.09 -1.10 -4.00
CA ASP A 55 3.90 0.12 -4.01
C ASP A 55 3.16 1.22 -3.26
N THR A 56 3.76 1.84 -2.25
CA THR A 56 3.19 3.03 -1.61
C THR A 56 3.78 4.29 -2.22
N PHE A 57 2.95 5.32 -2.34
CA PHE A 57 3.34 6.63 -2.81
C PHE A 57 2.92 7.67 -1.77
N SER A 58 3.83 8.58 -1.38
CA SER A 58 3.55 9.69 -0.48
C SER A 58 3.68 11.00 -1.26
N GLY A 59 2.59 11.77 -1.38
CA GLY A 59 2.60 13.00 -2.18
C GLY A 59 2.92 12.76 -3.66
N GLY A 60 2.65 11.55 -4.17
CA GLY A 60 2.99 11.13 -5.53
C GLY A 60 4.44 10.66 -5.72
N GLN A 61 5.28 10.67 -4.69
CA GLN A 61 6.63 10.11 -4.73
C GLN A 61 6.62 8.65 -4.26
N PRO A 62 7.40 7.75 -4.90
CA PRO A 62 7.58 6.40 -4.38
C PRO A 62 8.09 6.44 -2.95
N ASP A 63 7.47 5.65 -2.08
CA ASP A 63 7.86 5.49 -0.68
C ASP A 63 8.33 4.05 -0.46
N THR A 64 7.52 3.22 0.18
CA THR A 64 7.86 1.85 0.54
C THR A 64 7.21 0.85 -0.41
N LYS A 65 7.89 -0.25 -0.70
CA LYS A 65 7.35 -1.36 -1.48
C LYS A 65 7.26 -2.61 -0.63
N TYR A 66 6.18 -3.36 -0.78
CA TYR A 66 5.99 -4.64 -0.12
C TYR A 66 5.84 -5.75 -1.16
N ARG A 67 6.51 -6.88 -0.92
CA ARG A 67 6.36 -8.08 -1.76
C ARG A 67 6.15 -9.31 -0.89
N PHE A 68 5.21 -10.15 -1.28
CA PHE A 68 5.01 -11.45 -0.67
C PHE A 68 6.08 -12.43 -1.19
N ASP A 69 6.84 -13.00 -0.27
CA ASP A 69 7.75 -14.11 -0.53
C ASP A 69 6.98 -15.42 -0.39
N HIS A 70 6.75 -16.10 -1.50
CA HIS A 70 6.02 -17.37 -1.53
C HIS A 70 6.80 -18.52 -0.89
N ASP A 71 8.13 -18.48 -0.92
CA ASP A 71 8.97 -19.53 -0.34
C ASP A 71 9.01 -19.39 1.18
N GLY A 72 9.11 -18.15 1.67
CA GLY A 72 9.09 -17.82 3.09
C GLY A 72 7.68 -17.70 3.70
N SER A 73 6.64 -17.61 2.86
CA SER A 73 5.25 -17.30 3.25
C SER A 73 5.13 -16.01 4.10
N GLU A 74 5.91 -14.99 3.74
CA GLU A 74 5.99 -13.73 4.50
C GLU A 74 6.03 -12.50 3.58
N TRP A 75 5.59 -11.35 4.09
CA TRP A 75 5.74 -10.07 3.39
C TRP A 75 7.07 -9.42 3.74
N LYS A 76 7.77 -8.89 2.74
CA LYS A 76 9.04 -8.18 2.87
C LYS A 76 8.89 -6.73 2.41
N ALA A 77 9.55 -5.81 3.12
CA ALA A 77 9.58 -4.39 2.80
C ALA A 77 10.88 -4.02 2.07
N PHE A 78 10.77 -3.14 1.09
CA PHE A 78 11.85 -2.61 0.25
C PHE A 78 11.66 -1.11 0.11
N ILE A 79 12.76 -0.38 -0.09
CA ILE A 79 12.76 1.04 -0.48
C ILE A 79 13.00 1.08 -2.00
#